data_AF-A0A397RTM6-F1
#
_entry.id   AF-A0A397RTM6-F1
#
_cell.length_a   1.000
_cell.length_b   1.000
_cell.length_c   1.000
_cell.angle_alpha   90.00
_cell.angle_beta   90.00
_cell.angle_gamma   90.00
#
_symmetry.space_group_name_H-M   'P 1'
#
loop_
_entity.id
_entity.type
_entity.pdbx_description
1 polymer ?
#
loop_
_entity_poly.entity_id
_entity_poly.type
_entity_poly.pdbx_seq_one_letter_code
_entity_poly.pdbx_strand_id
1 'polypeptide(L)'
;MICRICGEIFYIKRGLLDLFKSKEEYICNKCYKKYPLHLRYEVCQLDKYNCVILPMFDKKYNIDYNAFIKEYSKIFIANLYREGFTLFFFNHIDLSIDDTLEALDAISKLVNSNLIILCLSLIK
;
A
#
# COMPACT_ATOMS: atom_id res chain seq x y z
N MET A 1 -6.92 -11.95 11.51
CA MET A 1 -6.97 -10.48 11.67
C MET A 1 -7.58 -10.17 13.03
N ILE A 2 -7.26 -9.05 13.68
CA ILE A 2 -7.89 -8.63 14.96
C ILE A 2 -8.68 -7.33 14.72
N CYS A 3 -9.98 -7.26 15.03
CA CYS A 3 -10.72 -5.98 15.00
C CYS A 3 -10.25 -5.12 16.15
N ARG A 4 -9.72 -3.92 15.88
CA ARG A 4 -9.25 -3.02 16.96
C ARG A 4 -10.39 -2.28 17.69
N ILE A 5 -11.65 -2.38 17.24
CA ILE A 5 -12.83 -1.91 18.00
C ILE A 5 -13.27 -2.93 19.04
N CYS A 6 -13.30 -4.22 18.70
CA CYS A 6 -13.85 -5.26 19.58
C CYS A 6 -12.86 -6.34 20.01
N GLY A 7 -11.59 -6.23 19.62
CA GLY A 7 -10.51 -7.20 19.90
C GLY A 7 -10.65 -8.54 19.19
N GLU A 8 -11.71 -8.77 18.41
CA GLU A 8 -12.06 -10.10 17.92
C GLU A 8 -11.11 -10.55 16.79
N ILE A 9 -10.64 -11.79 16.88
CA ILE A 9 -9.95 -12.43 15.78
C ILE A 9 -11.00 -12.79 14.71
N PHE A 10 -10.85 -12.26 13.51
CA PHE A 10 -11.68 -12.62 12.38
C PHE A 10 -10.84 -13.08 11.19
N TYR A 11 -11.44 -13.94 10.39
CA TYR A 11 -10.84 -14.56 9.21
C TYR A 11 -11.50 -14.00 7.97
N ILE A 12 -10.67 -13.71 6.96
CA ILE A 12 -11.14 -13.34 5.64
C ILE A 12 -11.75 -14.59 5.00
N LYS A 13 -13.07 -14.78 5.14
CA LYS A 13 -13.77 -15.83 4.39
C LYS A 13 -13.78 -15.43 2.91
N ARG A 14 -13.22 -16.29 2.05
CA ARG A 14 -13.39 -16.23 0.60
C ARG A 14 -14.20 -17.45 0.18
N GLY A 15 -15.35 -17.25 -0.46
CA GLY A 15 -16.05 -18.33 -1.14
C GLY A 15 -15.35 -18.69 -2.45
N LEU A 16 -15.66 -19.86 -3.02
CA LEU A 16 -15.14 -20.30 -4.33
C LEU A 16 -15.39 -19.26 -5.44
N LEU A 17 -16.54 -18.57 -5.40
CA LEU A 17 -16.93 -17.56 -6.38
C LEU A 17 -16.20 -16.21 -6.22
N ASP A 18 -15.56 -15.97 -5.07
CA ASP A 18 -14.88 -14.71 -4.74
C ASP A 18 -13.36 -14.89 -4.61
N LEU A 19 -12.84 -16.05 -4.99
CA LEU A 19 -11.41 -16.34 -4.90
C LEU A 19 -10.58 -15.39 -5.76
N PHE A 20 -11.12 -15.05 -6.94
CA PHE A 20 -10.48 -14.24 -7.97
C PHE A 20 -10.93 -12.78 -7.99
N LYS A 21 -11.90 -12.38 -7.15
CA LYS A 21 -12.32 -10.99 -7.04
C LYS A 21 -11.41 -10.24 -6.08
N SER A 22 -11.05 -9.01 -6.45
CA SER A 22 -10.42 -8.05 -5.54
C SER A 22 -11.41 -7.70 -4.42
N LYS A 23 -11.00 -7.87 -3.16
CA LYS A 23 -11.81 -7.39 -2.01
C LYS A 23 -11.56 -5.89 -1.83
N GLU A 24 -12.63 -5.12 -1.92
CA GLU A 24 -12.62 -3.67 -1.69
C GLU A 24 -12.66 -3.33 -0.20
N GLU A 25 -13.05 -4.26 0.65
CA GLU A 25 -13.07 -4.08 2.11
C GLU A 25 -13.01 -5.39 2.88
N TYR A 26 -12.49 -5.32 4.11
CA TYR A 26 -12.64 -6.36 5.12
C TYR A 26 -13.63 -5.93 6.18
N ILE A 27 -14.53 -6.83 6.58
CA ILE A 27 -15.52 -6.56 7.61
C ILE A 27 -15.24 -7.45 8.80
N CYS A 28 -15.15 -6.88 9.99
CA CYS A 28 -15.11 -7.68 11.21
C CYS A 28 -16.46 -8.33 11.48
N ASN A 29 -16.47 -9.62 11.80
CA ASN A 29 -17.71 -10.38 12.04
C ASN A 29 -18.46 -9.99 13.32
N LYS A 30 -17.82 -9.27 14.27
CA LYS A 30 -18.40 -8.89 15.56
C LYS A 30 -18.75 -7.40 15.62
N CYS A 31 -17.79 -6.55 15.27
CA CYS A 31 -17.96 -5.09 15.33
C CYS A 31 -18.55 -4.51 14.02
N TYR A 32 -18.70 -5.34 12.97
CA TYR A 32 -19.09 -4.95 11.60
C TYR A 32 -18.26 -3.80 10.99
N LYS A 33 -17.10 -3.48 11.60
CA LYS A 33 -16.21 -2.44 11.12
C LYS A 33 -15.61 -2.86 9.78
N LYS A 34 -15.81 -1.99 8.79
CA LYS A 34 -15.22 -2.07 7.46
C LYS A 34 -13.81 -1.47 7.47
N TYR A 35 -12.88 -2.18 6.84
CA TYR A 35 -11.51 -1.79 6.57
C TYR A 35 -11.33 -1.81 5.05
N PRO A 36 -11.62 -0.70 4.37
CA PRO A 36 -11.54 -0.64 2.93
C PRO A 36 -10.09 -0.84 2.45
N LEU A 37 -9.91 -1.68 1.44
CA LEU A 37 -8.69 -1.78 0.66
C LEU A 37 -8.91 -0.94 -0.60
N HIS A 38 -8.35 0.26 -0.60
CA HIS A 38 -8.33 1.10 -1.78
C HIS A 38 -6.88 1.24 -2.21
N LEU A 39 -6.46 0.33 -3.10
CA LEU A 39 -5.21 0.49 -3.83
C LEU A 39 -5.37 1.72 -4.71
N ARG A 40 -4.85 2.85 -4.23
CA ARG A 40 -4.76 4.05 -5.05
C ARG A 40 -3.48 3.99 -5.86
N TYR A 41 -3.49 4.76 -6.92
CA TYR A 41 -2.35 4.98 -7.77
C TYR A 41 -2.08 6.48 -7.80
N GLU A 42 -0.91 6.85 -7.34
CA GLU A 42 -0.46 8.23 -7.21
C GLU A 42 0.83 8.37 -8.02
N VAL A 43 0.96 9.43 -8.81
CA VAL A 43 2.17 9.69 -9.58
C VAL A 43 2.70 11.06 -9.21
N CYS A 44 3.96 11.07 -8.79
CA CYS A 44 4.74 12.27 -8.60
C CYS A 44 5.76 12.34 -9.73
N GLN A 45 5.79 13.46 -10.44
CA GLN A 45 6.86 13.75 -11.40
C GLN A 45 8.11 14.13 -10.63
N LEU A 46 9.24 13.50 -10.96
CA LEU A 46 10.57 13.88 -10.51
C LEU A 46 11.30 14.55 -11.68
N ASP A 47 12.52 15.04 -11.48
CA ASP A 47 13.22 15.82 -12.52
C ASP A 47 13.39 15.06 -13.84
N LYS A 48 13.82 13.79 -13.74
CA LYS A 48 14.13 12.91 -14.89
C LYS A 48 13.36 11.61 -14.90
N TYR A 49 12.69 11.28 -13.80
CA TYR A 49 12.02 10.01 -13.59
C TYR A 49 10.62 10.22 -13.02
N ASN A 50 9.87 9.14 -12.89
CA ASN A 50 8.57 9.14 -12.26
C ASN A 50 8.63 8.38 -10.94
N CYS A 51 7.87 8.84 -9.95
CA CYS A 51 7.60 8.09 -8.74
C CYS A 51 6.13 7.69 -8.69
N VAL A 52 5.88 6.39 -8.74
CA VAL A 52 4.56 5.79 -8.59
C VAL A 52 4.39 5.37 -7.14
N ILE A 53 3.33 5.82 -6.48
CA ILE A 53 3.02 5.47 -5.09
C ILE A 53 1.73 4.65 -5.07
N LEU A 54 1.80 3.50 -4.41
CA LEU A 54 0.73 2.52 -4.27
C LEU A 54 0.38 2.39 -2.78
N PRO A 55 -0.47 3.27 -2.22
CA PRO A 55 -0.95 3.11 -0.86
C PRO A 55 -2.01 2.00 -0.79
N MET A 56 -1.93 1.17 0.26
CA MET A 56 -2.93 0.14 0.54
C MET A 56 -4.22 0.70 1.14
N PHE A 57 -4.08 1.83 1.85
CA PHE A 57 -5.16 2.50 2.55
C PHE A 57 -5.26 3.98 2.14
N ASP A 58 -6.48 4.49 2.09
CA ASP A 58 -6.81 5.89 1.75
C ASP A 58 -6.44 6.89 2.87
N LYS A 59 -6.20 6.40 4.08
CA LYS A 59 -5.75 7.16 5.23
C LYS A 59 -4.97 6.28 6.19
N LYS A 60 -4.34 6.91 7.17
CA LYS A 60 -3.66 6.19 8.26
C LYS A 60 -4.69 5.50 9.16
N TYR A 61 -4.76 4.17 9.08
CA TYR A 61 -5.54 3.36 10.01
C TYR A 61 -4.65 2.74 11.07
N ASN A 62 -5.13 2.72 12.32
CA ASN A 62 -4.44 2.07 13.42
C ASN A 62 -4.79 0.56 13.43
N ILE A 63 -4.18 -0.19 12.52
CA ILE A 63 -4.42 -1.62 12.27
C ILE A 63 -3.12 -2.41 12.36
N ASP A 64 -3.24 -3.72 12.63
CA ASP A 64 -2.09 -4.62 12.55
C ASP A 64 -1.75 -4.91 11.08
N TYR A 65 -0.66 -4.33 10.59
CA TYR A 65 -0.23 -4.45 9.19
C TYR A 65 0.30 -5.83 8.83
N ASN A 66 0.76 -6.62 9.82
CA ASN A 66 1.18 -8.01 9.57
C ASN A 66 0.01 -8.86 9.05
N ALA A 67 -1.23 -8.47 9.37
CA ALA A 67 -2.42 -9.13 8.87
C ALA A 67 -2.62 -9.01 7.35
N PHE A 68 -1.91 -8.10 6.69
CA PHE A 68 -2.02 -7.81 5.26
C PHE A 68 -0.77 -8.25 4.48
N ILE A 69 0.19 -8.89 5.14
CA ILE A 69 1.49 -9.24 4.54
C ILE A 69 1.34 -10.11 3.28
N LYS A 70 0.31 -10.96 3.22
CA LYS A 70 0.04 -11.84 2.08
C LYS A 70 -0.53 -11.11 0.87
N GLU A 71 -1.43 -10.15 1.08
CA GLU A 71 -1.97 -9.31 0.02
C GLU A 71 -0.90 -8.34 -0.50
N TYR A 72 -0.16 -7.72 0.42
CA TYR A 72 0.95 -6.83 0.09
C TYR A 72 2.08 -7.56 -0.66
N SER A 73 2.46 -8.78 -0.26
CA SER A 73 3.54 -9.52 -0.93
C SER A 73 3.20 -9.86 -2.38
N LYS A 74 1.91 -10.07 -2.70
CA LYS A 74 1.47 -10.24 -4.09
C LYS A 74 1.66 -8.99 -4.92
N ILE A 75 1.32 -7.83 -4.37
CA ILE A 75 1.52 -6.53 -5.04
C ILE A 75 3.01 -6.26 -5.22
N PHE A 76 3.81 -6.54 -4.19
CA PHE A 76 5.26 -6.43 -4.24
C PHE A 76 5.83 -7.31 -5.37
N ILE A 77 5.51 -8.61 -5.39
CA ILE A 77 5.98 -9.55 -6.42
C ILE A 77 5.53 -9.13 -7.83
N ALA A 78 4.29 -8.65 -7.98
CA ALA A 78 3.77 -8.21 -9.27
C ALA A 78 4.51 -6.98 -9.83
N ASN A 79 5.17 -6.19 -8.98
CA ASN A 79 5.92 -4.99 -9.38
C ASN A 79 7.44 -5.17 -9.32
N LEU A 80 7.95 -6.23 -8.70
CA LEU A 80 9.38 -6.45 -8.48
C LEU A 80 10.19 -6.52 -9.78
N TYR A 81 9.57 -7.03 -10.85
CA TYR A 81 10.24 -7.28 -12.13
C TYR A 81 9.85 -6.28 -13.23
N ARG A 82 9.31 -5.11 -12.86
CA ARG A 82 9.03 -4.07 -13.85
C ARG A 82 10.34 -3.44 -14.33
N GLU A 83 10.63 -3.60 -15.62
CA GLU A 83 11.79 -2.98 -16.26
C GLU A 83 11.75 -1.45 -16.12
N GLY A 84 12.92 -0.85 -15.83
CA GLY A 84 13.04 0.60 -15.67
C GLY A 84 12.45 1.16 -14.36
N PHE A 85 12.03 0.29 -13.44
CA PHE A 85 11.55 0.67 -12.11
C PHE A 85 12.38 0.02 -11.00
N THR A 86 12.57 0.76 -9.91
CA THR A 86 13.06 0.25 -8.63
C THR A 86 11.94 0.30 -7.60
N LEU A 87 11.70 -0.83 -6.94
CA LEU A 87 10.62 -1.00 -5.98
C LEU A 87 11.13 -0.73 -4.55
N PHE A 88 10.45 0.14 -3.83
CA PHE A 88 10.66 0.40 -2.42
C PHE A 88 9.41 0.08 -1.61
N PHE A 89 9.63 -0.32 -0.36
CA PHE A 89 8.56 -0.52 0.61
C PHE A 89 8.72 0.42 1.78
N PHE A 90 7.64 1.14 2.11
CA PHE A 90 7.57 2.02 3.26
C PHE A 90 6.33 1.73 4.08
N ASN A 91 6.40 1.93 5.40
CA ASN A 91 5.19 1.87 6.20
C ASN A 91 4.26 3.03 5.84
N HIS A 92 4.78 4.25 5.78
CA HIS A 92 4.03 5.45 5.46
C HIS A 92 4.88 6.39 4.62
N ILE A 93 4.23 7.18 3.77
CA ILE A 93 4.84 8.31 3.07
C ILE A 93 4.03 9.56 3.38
N ASP A 94 4.74 10.64 3.63
CA ASP A 94 4.16 11.96 3.82
C ASP A 94 4.64 12.89 2.72
N LEU A 95 3.76 13.16 1.75
CA LEU A 95 4.04 14.08 0.64
C LEU A 95 3.71 15.53 0.97
N SER A 96 3.17 15.82 2.16
CA SER A 96 2.98 17.22 2.60
C SER A 96 4.30 17.90 2.97
N ILE A 97 5.38 17.11 3.08
CA ILE A 97 6.72 17.56 3.42
C ILE A 97 7.55 17.61 2.14
N ASP A 98 8.00 18.82 1.77
CA ASP A 98 8.79 19.04 0.54
C ASP A 98 10.07 18.19 0.50
N ASP A 99 10.75 18.04 1.64
CA ASP A 99 11.95 17.21 1.79
C ASP A 99 11.72 15.74 1.37
N THR A 100 10.48 15.22 1.51
CA THR A 100 10.16 13.86 1.06
C THR A 100 10.32 13.75 -0.45
N LEU A 101 9.83 14.72 -1.22
CA LEU A 101 9.93 14.71 -2.67
C LEU A 101 11.39 14.87 -3.14
N GLU A 102 12.16 15.74 -2.48
CA GLU A 102 13.59 15.90 -2.75
C GLU A 102 14.37 14.60 -2.50
N ALA A 103 14.08 13.91 -1.40
CA ALA A 103 14.70 12.63 -1.08
C ALA A 103 14.36 11.55 -2.13
N LEU A 104 13.11 11.49 -2.59
CA LEU A 104 12.69 10.54 -3.63
C LEU A 104 13.35 10.85 -4.98
N ASP A 105 13.48 12.13 -5.33
CA ASP A 105 14.19 12.55 -6.54
C ASP A 105 15.68 12.15 -6.48
N ALA A 106 16.35 12.44 -5.35
CA ALA A 106 17.73 12.04 -5.12
C ALA A 106 17.93 10.51 -5.22
N ILE A 107 17.02 9.73 -4.63
CA ILE A 107 17.04 8.27 -4.72
C ILE A 107 16.90 7.83 -6.19
N SER A 108 15.93 8.39 -6.93
CA SER A 108 15.70 8.02 -8.34
C SER A 108 16.91 8.26 -9.23
N LYS A 109 17.63 9.37 -8.99
CA LYS A 109 18.89 9.71 -9.67
C LYS A 109 20.01 8.74 -9.31
N LEU A 110 20.10 8.33 -8.05
CA LEU A 110 21.10 7.36 -7.59
C LEU A 110 20.89 5.97 -8.19
N VAL A 111 19.64 5.50 -8.25
CA VAL A 111 19.31 4.19 -8.82
C VAL A 111 19.14 4.22 -10.35
N ASN A 112 19.14 5.41 -10.95
CA ASN A 112 18.95 5.65 -12.38
C ASN A 112 17.69 4.96 -12.93
N SER A 113 16.57 5.10 -12.22
CA SER A 113 15.32 4.42 -12.55
C SER A 113 14.09 5.17 -12.04
N ASN A 114 12.92 4.83 -12.58
CA ASN A 114 11.66 5.25 -11.99
C ASN A 114 11.44 4.54 -10.66
N LEU A 115 10.69 5.15 -9.75
CA LEU A 115 10.40 4.56 -8.46
C LEU A 115 8.98 3.96 -8.45
N ILE A 116 8.83 2.78 -7.89
CA ILE A 116 7.55 2.28 -7.38
C ILE A 116 7.68 2.23 -5.88
N ILE A 117 6.79 2.92 -5.18
CA ILE A 117 6.69 2.88 -3.75
C ILE A 117 5.41 2.18 -3.35
N LEU A 118 5.56 1.03 -2.71
CA LEU A 118 4.48 0.36 -2.04
C LEU A 118 4.44 0.84 -0.59
N CYS A 119 3.32 1.44 -0.17
CA CYS A 119 3.16 1.92 1.19
C CYS A 119 1.83 1.52 1.81
N LEU A 120 1.75 1.53 3.14
CA LEU A 120 0.50 1.20 3.82
C LEU A 120 -0.47 2.38 3.72
N SER A 121 0.01 3.60 3.96
CA SER A 121 -0.80 4.80 3.78
C SER A 121 0.02 5.97 3.26
N LEU A 122 -0.66 6.85 2.54
CA LEU A 122 -0.15 8.13 2.07
C LEU A 122 -0.75 9.26 2.92
N ILE A 123 0.09 10.18 3.38
CA ILE A 123 -0.30 11.46 4.00
C ILE A 123 -0.01 12.54 2.96
N LYS A 124 -0.96 13.46 2.80
CA LYS A 124 -0.95 14.57 1.85
C LYS A 124 -1.33 15.84 2.58
#